data_AF-A0A958EIF5-F1
#
_entry.id   AF-A0A958EIF5-F1
#
_cell.length_a   1.000
_cell.length_b   1.000
_cell.length_c   1.000
_cell.angle_alpha   90.00
_cell.angle_beta   90.00
_cell.angle_gamma   90.00
#
_symmetry.space_group_name_H-M   'P 1'
#
loop_
_entity.id
_entity.type
_entity.pdbx_description
1 polymer ?
#
loop_
_entity_poly.entity_id
_entity_poly.type
_entity_poly.pdbx_seq_one_letter_code
_entity_poly.pdbx_strand_id
1 'polypeptide(L)'
;LKGTDWHNVVNFYKKGSQVKLISIHEALKRCQNRSWRIRLGDTSYVPFSLTSSQKRSLRLLISEFRNTYVHYIPKHWLIEYTGFPKICYDVLDVIKFFVPIVEQNMFLYYDSDLESLKNDLKKCQDIILNSELYRQSLGK
;
A
#
# COMPACT_ATOMS: atom_id res chain seq x y z
N LEU A 1 -4.14 26.01 -8.09
CA LEU A 1 -4.35 24.59 -7.73
C LEU A 1 -3.39 23.75 -8.55
N LYS A 2 -2.25 23.31 -7.97
CA LYS A 2 -1.43 22.26 -8.61
C LYS A 2 -2.24 20.97 -8.49
N GLY A 3 -3.07 20.70 -9.49
CA GLY A 3 -3.83 19.46 -9.59
C GLY A 3 -2.88 18.28 -9.70
N THR A 4 -3.29 17.13 -9.16
CA THR A 4 -2.60 15.87 -9.36
C THR A 4 -2.50 15.59 -10.86
N ASP A 5 -1.28 15.49 -11.39
CA ASP A 5 -1.06 15.14 -12.77
C ASP A 5 -1.42 13.66 -12.99
N TRP A 6 -2.58 13.43 -13.58
CA TRP A 6 -3.13 12.10 -13.86
C TRP A 6 -2.24 11.30 -14.81
N HIS A 7 -1.34 11.94 -15.58
CA HIS A 7 -0.35 11.25 -16.41
C HIS A 7 0.56 10.32 -15.57
N ASN A 8 0.70 10.57 -14.26
CA ASN A 8 1.52 9.76 -13.37
C ASN A 8 0.90 8.42 -12.95
N VAL A 9 -0.41 8.24 -13.13
CA VAL A 9 -1.14 7.03 -12.76
C VAL A 9 -1.60 6.20 -13.96
N VAL A 10 -1.11 6.53 -15.16
CA VAL A 10 -1.46 5.85 -16.41
C VAL A 10 -0.24 5.50 -17.25
N ASN A 11 -0.40 4.54 -18.14
CA ASN A 11 0.54 4.25 -19.22
C ASN A 11 -0.08 4.65 -20.57
N PHE A 12 0.73 5.26 -21.43
CA PHE A 12 0.38 5.61 -22.80
C PHE A 12 0.93 4.56 -23.77
N TYR A 13 0.06 3.96 -24.58
CA TYR A 13 0.46 2.98 -25.60
C TYR A 13 0.43 3.60 -27.00
N LYS A 14 1.47 3.35 -27.81
CA LYS A 14 1.65 3.96 -29.14
C LYS A 14 0.59 3.57 -30.18
N LYS A 15 -0.16 2.47 -29.98
CA LYS A 15 -1.22 2.03 -30.90
C LYS A 15 -2.59 2.46 -30.37
N GLY A 16 -3.03 3.64 -30.81
CA GLY A 16 -4.41 4.11 -30.72
C GLY A 16 -4.87 4.51 -29.32
N SER A 17 -4.43 5.68 -28.84
CA SER A 17 -5.09 6.51 -27.81
C SER A 17 -5.53 5.84 -26.48
N GLN A 18 -5.13 4.59 -26.21
CA GLN A 18 -5.55 3.88 -25.01
C GLN A 18 -4.69 4.30 -23.82
N VAL A 19 -5.35 4.94 -22.87
CA VAL A 19 -4.84 5.26 -21.55
C VAL A 19 -5.25 4.12 -20.61
N LYS A 20 -4.27 3.44 -20.01
CA LYS A 20 -4.55 2.40 -19.00
C LYS A 20 -3.97 2.79 -17.66
N LEU A 21 -4.76 2.64 -16.59
CA LEU A 21 -4.27 2.79 -15.23
C LEU A 21 -3.09 1.86 -14.96
N ILE A 22 -2.10 2.35 -14.22
CA ILE A 22 -0.99 1.51 -13.76
C ILE A 22 -1.50 0.48 -12.75
N SER A 23 -0.86 -0.69 -12.72
CA SER A 23 -1.15 -1.68 -11.68
C SER A 23 -0.61 -1.19 -10.33
N ILE A 24 -1.17 -1.73 -9.24
CA ILE A 24 -0.65 -1.48 -7.89
C ILE A 24 0.83 -1.90 -7.74
N HIS A 25 1.25 -2.95 -8.46
CA HIS A 25 2.65 -3.37 -8.48
C HIS A 25 3.56 -2.33 -9.14
N GLU A 26 3.11 -1.73 -10.24
CA GLU A 26 3.84 -0.66 -10.92
C GLU A 26 3.89 0.60 -10.04
N ALA A 27 2.79 0.94 -9.37
CA ALA A 27 2.77 2.04 -8.40
C ALA A 27 3.81 1.83 -7.28
N LEU A 28 3.81 0.65 -6.64
CA LEU A 28 4.79 0.29 -5.61
C LEU A 28 6.23 0.32 -6.13
N LYS A 29 6.46 -0.11 -7.37
CA LYS A 29 7.78 -0.06 -8.00
C LYS A 29 8.26 1.38 -8.21
N ARG A 30 7.36 2.29 -8.64
CA ARG A 30 7.67 3.71 -8.78
C ARG A 30 7.99 4.36 -7.43
N CYS A 31 7.26 4.01 -6.36
CA CYS A 31 7.56 4.49 -5.00
C CYS A 31 8.95 4.06 -4.50
N GLN A 32 9.43 2.88 -4.88
CA GLN A 32 10.76 2.39 -4.50
C GLN A 32 11.89 2.99 -5.37
N ASN A 33 11.56 3.77 -6.40
CA ASN A 33 12.53 4.30 -7.36
C ASN A 33 12.74 5.81 -7.16
N ARG A 34 13.93 6.17 -6.68
CA ARG A 34 14.32 7.57 -6.43
C ARG A 34 14.17 8.47 -7.65
N SER A 35 14.55 8.00 -8.84
CA SER A 35 14.50 8.79 -10.07
C SER A 35 13.06 9.16 -10.46
N TRP A 36 12.07 8.33 -10.11
CA TRP A 36 10.66 8.67 -10.33
C TRP A 36 10.21 9.85 -9.46
N ARG A 37 10.68 9.94 -8.22
CA ARG A 37 10.29 11.01 -7.28
C ARG A 37 11.04 12.30 -7.51
N ILE A 38 12.31 12.23 -7.90
CA ILE A 38 13.07 13.40 -8.37
C ILE A 38 12.39 14.03 -9.59
N ARG A 39 11.87 13.23 -10.53
CA ARG A 39 11.09 13.75 -11.68
C ARG A 39 9.81 14.48 -11.27
N LEU A 40 9.26 14.19 -10.09
CA LEU A 40 8.09 14.86 -9.53
C LEU A 40 8.46 16.09 -8.69
N GLY A 41 9.75 16.44 -8.59
CA GLY A 41 10.24 17.62 -7.88
C GLY A 41 10.58 17.40 -6.40
N ASP A 42 10.56 16.16 -5.91
CA ASP A 42 10.88 15.81 -4.52
C ASP A 42 12.30 15.21 -4.43
N THR A 43 13.28 16.05 -4.07
CA THR A 43 14.69 15.67 -3.92
C THR A 43 15.03 15.14 -2.52
N SER A 44 14.20 15.47 -1.52
CA SER A 44 14.27 15.02 -0.12
C SER A 44 13.82 13.58 0.08
N TYR A 45 13.19 12.98 -0.93
CA TYR A 45 12.60 11.65 -0.82
C TYR A 45 13.60 10.54 -0.48
N VAL A 46 13.35 9.85 0.63
CA VAL A 46 13.98 8.56 0.94
C VAL A 46 13.16 7.46 0.28
N PRO A 47 13.75 6.67 -0.64
CA PRO A 47 13.05 5.57 -1.29
C PRO A 47 12.47 4.62 -0.26
N PHE A 48 11.17 4.37 -0.40
CA PHE A 48 10.55 3.26 0.29
C PHE A 48 11.29 1.98 -0.07
N SER A 49 11.53 1.09 0.90
CA SER A 49 12.05 -0.24 0.63
C SER A 49 11.19 -1.25 1.37
N LEU A 50 10.59 -2.17 0.61
CA LEU A 50 9.81 -3.25 1.18
C LEU A 50 10.72 -4.37 1.65
N THR A 51 10.54 -4.81 2.89
CA THR A 51 11.15 -6.05 3.39
C THR A 51 10.62 -7.27 2.63
N SER A 52 11.34 -8.39 2.67
CA SER A 52 10.88 -9.65 2.06
C SER A 52 9.51 -10.10 2.61
N SER A 53 9.27 -9.87 3.91
CA SER A 53 7.97 -10.13 4.56
C SER A 53 6.87 -9.28 3.95
N GLN A 54 7.05 -7.95 3.91
CA GLN A 54 6.07 -7.02 3.36
C GLN A 54 5.81 -7.29 1.86
N LYS A 55 6.84 -7.64 1.08
CA LYS A 55 6.67 -8.06 -0.33
C LYS A 55 5.79 -9.30 -0.44
N ARG A 56 5.98 -10.30 0.43
CA ARG A 56 5.13 -11.51 0.46
C ARG A 56 3.70 -11.17 0.85
N SER A 57 3.53 -10.43 1.94
CA SER A 57 2.22 -10.01 2.46
C SER A 57 1.42 -9.19 1.45
N LEU A 58 2.06 -8.23 0.77
CA LEU A 58 1.41 -7.45 -0.30
C LEU A 58 1.01 -8.31 -1.50
N ARG A 59 1.87 -9.25 -1.93
CA ARG A 59 1.50 -10.17 -3.02
C ARG A 59 0.26 -10.98 -2.66
N LEU A 60 0.23 -11.59 -1.47
CA LEU A 60 -0.91 -12.37 -0.99
C LEU A 60 -2.17 -11.51 -0.89
N LEU A 61 -2.09 -10.31 -0.31
CA LEU A 61 -3.22 -9.38 -0.24
C LEU A 61 -3.79 -9.06 -1.63
N ILE A 62 -2.92 -8.74 -2.60
CA ILE A 62 -3.35 -8.31 -3.92
C ILE A 62 -3.89 -9.48 -4.75
N SER A 63 -3.18 -10.61 -4.81
CA SER A 63 -3.53 -11.73 -5.68
C SER A 63 -4.63 -12.60 -5.09
N GLU A 64 -4.56 -12.92 -3.80
CA GLU A 64 -5.44 -13.91 -3.17
C GLU A 64 -6.67 -13.29 -2.54
N PHE A 65 -6.55 -12.13 -1.89
CA PHE A 65 -7.67 -11.50 -1.20
C PHE A 65 -8.41 -10.51 -2.08
N ARG A 66 -7.73 -9.45 -2.54
CA ARG A 66 -8.35 -8.36 -3.30
C ARG A 66 -8.93 -8.85 -4.63
N ASN A 67 -8.15 -9.54 -5.45
CA ASN A 67 -8.63 -9.94 -6.78
C ASN A 67 -9.76 -10.98 -6.68
N THR A 68 -9.66 -11.96 -5.78
CA THR A 68 -10.74 -12.93 -5.51
C THR A 68 -12.03 -12.22 -5.08
N TYR A 69 -11.92 -11.24 -4.17
CA TYR A 69 -13.05 -10.44 -3.71
C TYR A 69 -13.67 -9.60 -4.85
N VAL A 70 -12.84 -8.86 -5.59
CA VAL A 70 -13.29 -7.99 -6.69
C VAL A 70 -13.98 -8.77 -7.80
N HIS A 71 -13.53 -10.01 -8.08
CA HIS A 71 -14.10 -10.86 -9.11
C HIS A 71 -15.20 -11.79 -8.59
N TYR A 72 -15.61 -11.63 -7.32
CA TYR A 72 -16.61 -12.48 -6.64
C TYR A 72 -16.36 -13.97 -6.88
N ILE A 73 -15.09 -14.39 -6.93
CA ILE A 73 -14.74 -15.78 -7.20
C ILE A 73 -15.05 -16.55 -5.92
N PRO A 74 -16.03 -17.48 -5.93
CA PRO A 74 -16.36 -18.25 -4.75
C PRO A 74 -15.22 -19.25 -4.49
N LYS A 75 -14.23 -18.82 -3.71
CA LYS A 75 -13.37 -19.78 -3.02
C LYS A 75 -14.21 -20.31 -1.85
N HIS A 76 -14.21 -21.61 -1.61
CA HIS A 76 -14.56 -22.11 -0.28
C HIS A 76 -13.44 -21.57 0.62
N TRP A 77 -13.71 -20.50 1.37
CA TRP A 77 -12.71 -19.71 2.08
C TRP A 77 -11.99 -20.57 3.13
N LEU A 78 -10.98 -21.32 2.70
CA LEU A 78 -9.85 -21.69 3.54
C LEU A 78 -8.95 -20.46 3.62
N ILE A 79 -9.43 -19.43 4.31
CA ILE A 79 -8.56 -18.36 4.75
C ILE A 79 -7.65 -18.99 5.78
N GLU A 80 -6.38 -19.18 5.41
CA GLU A 80 -5.34 -19.52 6.37
C GLU A 80 -5.26 -18.39 7.40
N TYR A 81 -5.96 -18.58 8.52
CA TYR A 81 -6.20 -17.56 9.53
C TYR A 81 -4.97 -17.29 10.41
N THR A 82 -4.04 -18.24 10.48
CA THR A 82 -2.80 -18.12 11.26
C THR A 82 -1.84 -17.11 10.64
N GLY A 83 -1.74 -17.04 9.31
CA GLY A 83 -0.87 -16.07 8.61
C GLY A 83 -1.50 -14.71 8.35
N PHE A 84 -2.83 -14.61 8.42
CA PHE A 84 -3.56 -13.40 8.04
C PHE A 84 -3.24 -12.17 8.90
N PRO A 85 -3.15 -12.26 10.25
CA PRO A 85 -2.78 -11.11 11.07
C PRO A 85 -1.41 -10.53 10.69
N LYS A 86 -0.44 -11.39 10.34
CA LYS A 86 0.88 -10.95 9.88
C LYS A 86 0.80 -10.20 8.55
N ILE A 87 -0.03 -10.68 7.62
CA ILE A 87 -0.27 -10.00 6.35
C ILE A 87 -0.88 -8.62 6.58
N CYS A 88 -1.90 -8.52 7.44
CA CYS A 88 -2.53 -7.24 7.79
C CYS A 88 -1.54 -6.28 8.44
N TYR A 89 -0.74 -6.76 9.40
CA TYR A 89 0.28 -5.94 10.07
C TYR A 89 1.29 -5.38 9.07
N ASP A 90 1.85 -6.23 8.23
CA ASP A 90 2.83 -5.81 7.22
C ASP A 90 2.24 -4.76 6.29
N VAL A 91 0.98 -4.92 5.86
CA VAL A 91 0.30 -3.95 4.97
C VAL A 91 0.05 -2.62 5.67
N LEU A 92 -0.42 -2.63 6.92
CA LEU A 92 -0.60 -1.40 7.70
C LEU A 92 0.72 -0.67 7.92
N ASP A 93 1.81 -1.40 8.14
CA ASP A 93 3.15 -0.85 8.27
C ASP A 93 3.63 -0.19 6.96
N VAL A 94 3.31 -0.80 5.81
CA VAL A 94 3.52 -0.16 4.49
C VAL A 94 2.70 1.12 4.34
N ILE A 95 1.44 1.15 4.76
CA ILE A 95 0.59 2.36 4.68
C ILE A 95 1.15 3.47 5.57
N LYS A 96 1.59 3.12 6.78
CA LYS A 96 2.20 4.05 7.74
C LYS A 96 3.44 4.75 7.17
N PHE A 97 4.23 4.07 6.35
CA PHE A 97 5.36 4.70 5.64
C PHE A 97 4.93 5.85 4.73
N PHE A 98 3.73 5.80 4.15
CA PHE A 98 3.23 6.85 3.26
C PHE A 98 2.66 8.06 4.01
N VAL A 99 2.40 7.97 5.32
CA VAL A 99 1.83 9.07 6.11
C VAL A 99 2.75 10.32 6.13
N PRO A 100 4.06 10.23 6.41
CA PRO A 100 4.96 11.39 6.35
C PRO A 100 5.13 11.97 4.95
N ILE A 101 4.93 11.16 3.91
CA ILE A 101 4.96 11.64 2.52
C ILE A 101 3.75 12.53 2.22
N VAL A 102 2.61 12.23 2.84
CA VAL A 102 1.41 13.08 2.77
C VAL A 102 1.65 14.39 3.54
N GLU A 103 2.28 14.33 4.72
CA GLU A 103 2.62 15.51 5.56
C GLU A 103 3.52 16.53 4.86
N GLN A 104 4.48 16.06 4.07
CA GLN A 104 5.46 16.92 3.38
C GLN A 104 4.88 17.62 2.13
N ASN A 105 3.57 17.92 2.13
CA ASN A 105 2.87 18.73 1.12
C ASN A 105 2.80 18.16 -0.30
N MET A 106 2.76 16.83 -0.46
CA MET A 106 2.43 16.25 -1.78
C MET A 106 0.92 16.12 -2.04
N PHE A 107 0.09 16.16 -0.98
CA PHE A 107 -1.37 16.15 -1.07
C PHE A 107 -1.95 17.23 -0.14
N LEU A 108 -2.51 18.29 -0.72
CA LEU A 108 -2.98 19.50 -0.02
C LEU A 108 -4.39 19.39 0.60
N TYR A 109 -4.87 18.18 0.86
CA TYR A 109 -6.25 17.98 1.27
C TYR A 109 -6.30 17.17 2.57
N TYR A 110 -6.66 17.88 3.65
CA TYR A 110 -7.14 17.40 4.96
C TYR A 110 -6.10 17.07 6.06
N ASP A 111 -5.55 18.11 6.71
CA ASP A 111 -4.73 17.95 7.92
C ASP A 111 -5.49 17.26 9.07
N SER A 112 -6.81 17.47 9.18
CA SER A 112 -7.69 16.80 10.17
C SER A 112 -7.79 15.28 9.96
N ASP A 113 -7.72 14.84 8.71
CA ASP A 113 -7.93 13.45 8.34
C ASP A 113 -6.65 12.64 8.52
N LEU A 114 -5.50 13.32 8.48
CA LEU A 114 -4.21 12.68 8.67
C LEU A 114 -3.97 12.22 10.11
N GLU A 115 -4.28 13.06 11.10
CA GLU A 115 -4.19 12.66 12.52
C GLU A 115 -5.18 11.54 12.84
N SER A 116 -6.38 11.61 12.25
CA SER A 116 -7.37 10.54 12.34
C SER A 116 -6.84 9.23 11.74
N LEU A 117 -6.24 9.29 10.55
CA LEU A 117 -5.60 8.15 9.89
C LEU A 117 -4.49 7.55 10.73
N LYS A 118 -3.60 8.37 11.32
CA LYS A 118 -2.54 7.87 12.22
C LYS A 118 -3.11 7.13 13.42
N ASN A 119 -4.14 7.69 14.04
CA ASN A 119 -4.82 7.09 15.18
C ASN A 119 -5.46 5.76 14.79
N ASP A 120 -6.10 5.68 13.62
CA ASP A 120 -6.75 4.45 13.17
C ASP A 120 -5.73 3.39 12.74
N LEU A 121 -4.65 3.77 12.07
CA LEU A 121 -3.52 2.87 11.79
C LEU A 121 -2.95 2.29 13.08
N LYS A 122 -2.76 3.14 14.11
CA LYS A 122 -2.27 2.69 15.42
C LYS A 122 -3.25 1.73 16.08
N LYS A 123 -4.54 2.06 16.15
CA LYS A 123 -5.57 1.16 16.72
C LYS A 123 -5.59 -0.19 16.00
N CYS A 124 -5.54 -0.20 14.67
CA CYS A 124 -5.49 -1.43 13.89
C CYS A 124 -4.23 -2.25 14.17
N GLN A 125 -3.06 -1.60 14.24
CA GLN A 125 -1.81 -2.27 14.61
C GLN A 125 -1.88 -2.85 16.04
N ASP A 126 -2.41 -2.10 17.00
CA ASP A 126 -2.56 -2.54 18.40
C ASP A 126 -3.50 -3.75 18.51
N ILE A 127 -4.62 -3.76 17.79
CA ILE A 127 -5.54 -4.91 17.73
C ILE A 127 -4.81 -6.16 17.22
N ILE A 128 -4.03 -6.02 16.14
CA ILE A 128 -3.31 -7.15 15.55
C ILE A 128 -2.21 -7.64 16.48
N LEU A 129 -1.39 -6.73 17.02
CA LEU A 129 -0.28 -7.07 17.91
C LEU A 129 -0.74 -7.82 19.17
N ASN A 130 -1.91 -7.47 19.70
CA ASN A 130 -2.49 -8.13 20.88
C ASN A 130 -3.23 -9.44 20.56
N SER A 131 -3.49 -9.73 19.28
CA SER A 131 -4.17 -10.96 18.89
C SER A 131 -3.30 -12.20 19.15
N GLU A 132 -3.93 -13.28 19.61
CA GLU A 132 -3.23 -14.56 19.82
C GLU A 132 -2.72 -15.15 18.50
N LEU A 133 -3.53 -15.03 17.44
CA LEU A 133 -3.18 -15.49 16.10
C LEU A 133 -1.92 -14.81 15.55
N TYR A 134 -1.71 -13.52 15.81
CA TYR A 134 -0.48 -12.85 15.42
C TYR A 134 0.74 -13.40 16.16
N ARG A 135 0.63 -13.67 17.47
CA ARG A 135 1.71 -14.28 18.26
C ARG A 135 2.08 -15.66 17.73
N GLN A 136 1.08 -16.50 17.47
CA GLN A 136 1.26 -17.82 16.85
C GLN A 136 1.92 -17.72 15.47
N SER A 137 1.57 -16.71 14.67
CA SER A 137 2.17 -16.47 13.34
C SER A 137 3.68 -16.18 13.38
N LEU A 138 4.20 -15.72 14.52
CA LEU A 138 5.62 -15.46 14.75
C LEU A 138 6.38 -16.69 15.27
N GLY A 139 5.70 -17.84 15.43
CA GLY A 139 6.27 -19.03 16.07
C GLY A 139 6.43 -18.88 17.59
N LYS A 140 5.61 -18.02 18.23
CA LYS A 140 5.57 -17.79 19.67
C LYS A 140 4.25 -18.23 20.28
#